data_AF-A0A656Y062-F1
#
_entry.id   AF-A0A656Y062-F1
#
_cell.length_a   1.000
_cell.length_b   1.000
_cell.length_c   1.000
_cell.angle_alpha   90.00
_cell.angle_beta   90.00
_cell.angle_gamma   90.00
#
_symmetry.space_group_name_H-M   'P 1'
#
loop_
_entity.id
_entity.type
_entity.pdbx_description
1 polymer ?
#
loop_
_entity_poly.entity_id
_entity_poly.type
_entity_poly.pdbx_seq_one_letter_code
_entity_poly.pdbx_strand_id
1 'polypeptide(L)'
;MLPLCLSRPARGAAVALAIVVLAGCSADGGGGPAASPSTSSTPTPAPLTFEEATTALTETLLPTATVQRCDEYEPGSPEAQEYLDQLAAEMAATEAEEAAAPSPTLPQCGSPTLGDLRAASVAGHAFAVGDPVALPVAGGAARAVEVYEMSDADSAQTAVATEAADLDGWAADKETPRVDNADGTYLPRTVVSAAGVGEVDLPGWTAWVLSRDEASFQDDGSAAANPYCTAFLWAARDSLVIRVQVVGDTPGQAVATALDTATRYTEALD
;
A
#
# COMPACT_ATOMS: atom_id res chain seq x y z
N MET A 1 18.61 -18.59 -57.81
CA MET A 1 17.55 -19.27 -58.58
C MET A 1 16.58 -19.92 -57.59
N LEU A 2 15.41 -19.33 -57.40
CA LEU A 2 14.17 -19.95 -56.86
C LEU A 2 13.46 -20.69 -58.02
N PRO A 3 12.32 -21.40 -57.83
CA PRO A 3 11.73 -22.12 -56.68
C PRO A 3 11.15 -23.51 -57.12
N LEU A 4 10.40 -24.19 -56.24
CA LEU A 4 9.17 -25.00 -56.46
C LEU A 4 8.95 -25.84 -55.16
N CYS A 5 7.78 -26.02 -54.53
CA CYS A 5 6.46 -25.40 -54.56
C CYS A 5 5.66 -25.96 -53.34
N LEU A 6 4.83 -25.11 -52.70
CA LEU A 6 3.61 -25.31 -51.87
C LEU A 6 3.42 -26.65 -51.08
N SER A 7 2.99 -26.61 -49.81
CA SER A 7 1.55 -26.43 -49.46
C SER A 7 1.32 -26.18 -47.94
N ARG A 8 0.52 -25.15 -47.63
CA ARG A 8 -0.43 -25.05 -46.47
C ARG A 8 -1.82 -24.77 -47.11
N PRO A 9 -3.01 -24.88 -46.46
CA PRO A 9 -3.33 -24.87 -45.01
C PRO A 9 -4.52 -25.78 -44.57
N ALA A 10 -4.85 -25.84 -43.27
CA ALA A 10 -6.22 -26.04 -42.71
C ALA A 10 -6.15 -25.86 -41.16
N ARG A 11 -6.59 -24.72 -40.57
CA ARG A 11 -7.94 -24.44 -40.02
C ARG A 11 -8.70 -25.67 -39.49
N GLY A 12 -8.94 -25.71 -38.18
CA GLY A 12 -9.92 -26.60 -37.53
C GLY A 12 -10.48 -25.95 -36.28
N ALA A 13 -11.68 -25.40 -36.40
CA ALA A 13 -12.51 -24.91 -35.30
C ALA A 13 -13.16 -26.10 -34.57
N ALA A 14 -13.26 -26.05 -33.23
CA ALA A 14 -14.08 -26.98 -32.46
C ALA A 14 -15.29 -26.22 -31.91
N VAL A 15 -16.46 -26.62 -32.42
CA VAL A 15 -17.80 -26.09 -32.15
C VAL A 15 -18.38 -26.76 -30.90
N ALA A 16 -19.06 -25.97 -30.08
CA ALA A 16 -19.95 -26.41 -29.02
C ALA A 16 -21.18 -27.13 -29.57
N LEU A 17 -21.57 -28.27 -28.98
CA LEU A 17 -22.97 -28.70 -28.95
C LEU A 17 -23.18 -29.80 -27.91
N ALA A 18 -24.07 -29.55 -26.94
CA ALA A 18 -24.82 -30.60 -26.26
C ALA A 18 -26.19 -30.04 -25.90
N ILE A 19 -27.20 -30.45 -26.68
CA ILE A 19 -28.63 -30.36 -26.39
C ILE A 19 -29.14 -31.80 -26.25
N VAL A 20 -30.19 -31.96 -25.42
CA VAL A 20 -31.37 -32.89 -25.49
C VAL A 20 -31.66 -33.36 -24.05
N VAL A 21 -32.64 -32.81 -23.31
CA VAL A 21 -34.13 -32.80 -23.42
C VAL A 21 -34.80 -33.97 -22.66
N LEU A 22 -35.78 -33.64 -21.80
CA LEU A 22 -37.15 -34.22 -21.67
C LEU A 22 -37.80 -33.63 -20.37
N ALA A 23 -38.78 -32.72 -20.46
CA ALA A 23 -40.25 -32.93 -20.48
C ALA A 23 -40.81 -33.54 -19.16
N GLY A 24 -41.84 -33.05 -18.48
CA GLY A 24 -42.77 -31.90 -18.65
C GLY A 24 -43.85 -31.96 -17.54
N CYS A 25 -44.66 -30.90 -17.39
CA CYS A 25 -46.07 -30.97 -16.96
C CYS A 25 -46.72 -29.57 -17.04
N SER A 26 -47.87 -29.48 -17.70
CA SER A 26 -48.63 -28.27 -18.00
C SER A 26 -49.59 -27.87 -16.87
N ALA A 27 -49.81 -26.57 -16.68
CA ALA A 27 -51.10 -26.00 -16.27
C ALA A 27 -51.15 -24.49 -16.57
N ASP A 28 -52.02 -24.11 -17.52
CA ASP A 28 -52.43 -22.73 -17.80
C ASP A 28 -53.27 -22.18 -16.63
N GLY A 29 -53.01 -20.95 -16.22
CA GLY A 29 -53.81 -20.20 -15.25
C GLY A 29 -53.39 -18.74 -15.20
N GLY A 30 -54.22 -17.87 -15.77
CA GLY A 30 -53.93 -16.45 -15.95
C GLY A 30 -53.69 -15.65 -14.66
N GLY A 31 -52.73 -14.74 -14.75
CA GLY A 31 -52.47 -13.64 -13.83
C GLY A 31 -51.42 -12.75 -14.49
N GLY A 32 -51.70 -11.46 -14.64
CA GLY A 32 -50.80 -10.52 -15.35
C GLY A 32 -49.37 -10.55 -14.81
N PRO A 33 -48.37 -10.08 -15.58
CA PRO A 33 -46.99 -10.06 -15.11
C PRO A 33 -46.93 -9.28 -13.79
N ALA A 34 -46.59 -9.99 -12.73
CA ALA A 34 -46.27 -9.40 -11.44
C ALA A 34 -45.14 -8.39 -11.67
N ALA A 35 -45.29 -7.20 -11.11
CA ALA A 35 -44.23 -6.21 -11.11
C ALA A 35 -42.94 -6.85 -10.60
N SER A 36 -41.85 -6.67 -11.34
CA SER A 36 -40.51 -7.08 -10.90
C SER A 36 -40.28 -6.55 -9.48
N PRO A 37 -39.68 -7.34 -8.57
CA PRO A 37 -39.33 -6.84 -7.26
C PRO A 37 -38.41 -5.63 -7.44
N SER A 38 -38.83 -4.50 -6.87
CA SER A 38 -38.02 -3.29 -6.81
C SER A 38 -36.64 -3.66 -6.29
N THR A 39 -35.61 -3.48 -7.12
CA THR A 39 -34.22 -3.48 -6.67
C THR A 39 -34.15 -2.40 -5.61
N SER A 40 -34.04 -2.82 -4.35
CA SER A 40 -33.71 -1.92 -3.26
C SER A 40 -32.40 -1.25 -3.66
N SER A 41 -32.44 0.06 -3.89
CA SER A 41 -31.25 0.85 -4.13
C SER A 41 -30.42 0.75 -2.85
N THR A 42 -29.37 -0.06 -2.87
CA THR A 42 -28.32 0.03 -1.86
C THR A 42 -27.92 1.50 -1.80
N PRO A 43 -28.06 2.17 -0.64
CA PRO A 43 -27.67 3.57 -0.55
C PRO A 43 -26.20 3.66 -0.95
N THR A 44 -25.90 4.47 -1.97
CA THR A 44 -24.53 4.81 -2.32
C THR A 44 -23.92 5.50 -1.09
N PRO A 45 -22.83 4.98 -0.51
CA PRO A 45 -22.13 5.66 0.57
C PRO A 45 -21.78 7.09 0.14
N ALA A 46 -21.81 8.03 1.08
CA ALA A 46 -21.28 9.36 0.81
C ALA A 46 -19.78 9.25 0.44
N PRO A 47 -19.26 10.13 -0.43
CA PRO A 47 -17.84 10.18 -0.71
C PRO A 47 -17.07 10.49 0.59
N LEU A 48 -15.99 9.75 0.85
CA LEU A 48 -15.12 10.02 2.00
C LEU A 48 -14.33 11.31 1.78
N THR A 49 -14.22 12.14 2.83
CA THR A 49 -13.37 13.33 2.80
C THR A 49 -11.99 13.05 3.39
N PHE A 50 -11.01 13.89 3.04
CA PHE A 50 -9.67 13.79 3.62
C PHE A 50 -9.67 14.09 5.13
N GLU A 51 -10.54 14.97 5.61
CA GLU A 51 -10.68 15.28 7.03
C GLU A 51 -11.20 14.07 7.82
N GLU A 52 -12.18 13.34 7.29
CA GLU A 52 -12.66 12.09 7.86
C GLU A 52 -11.54 11.04 7.88
N ALA A 53 -10.83 10.91 6.76
CA ALA A 53 -9.72 9.97 6.61
C ALA A 53 -8.57 10.25 7.60
N THR A 54 -8.23 11.52 7.79
CA THR A 54 -7.17 11.97 8.71
C THR A 54 -7.58 11.82 10.18
N THR A 55 -8.87 11.97 10.48
CA THR A 55 -9.41 11.76 11.84
C THR A 55 -9.32 10.30 12.26
N ALA A 56 -9.50 9.36 11.33
CA ALA A 56 -9.37 7.93 11.59
C ALA A 56 -7.91 7.46 11.77
N LEU A 57 -6.90 8.29 11.47
CA LEU A 57 -5.51 7.96 11.74
C LEU A 57 -5.21 8.05 13.24
N THR A 58 -5.37 6.94 13.95
CA THR A 58 -5.13 6.86 15.39
C THR A 58 -3.88 6.04 15.72
N GLU A 59 -3.26 6.34 16.86
CA GLU A 59 -2.06 5.64 17.34
C GLU A 59 -2.28 4.14 17.58
N THR A 60 -3.54 3.73 17.82
CA THR A 60 -3.96 2.33 18.00
C THR A 60 -3.73 1.45 16.76
N LEU A 61 -3.48 2.06 15.60
CA LEU A 61 -3.10 1.36 14.37
C LEU A 61 -1.65 0.86 14.41
N LEU A 62 -0.82 1.38 15.31
CA LEU A 62 0.63 1.19 15.33
C LEU A 62 1.11 0.27 16.47
N PRO A 63 2.25 -0.42 16.32
CA PRO A 63 2.90 -1.11 17.43
C PRO A 63 3.47 -0.07 18.41
N THR A 64 3.08 -0.12 19.67
CA THR A 64 3.27 1.00 20.61
C THR A 64 4.57 0.91 21.41
N ALA A 65 5.54 1.76 21.06
CA ALA A 65 6.56 2.31 21.96
C ALA A 65 6.90 3.76 21.61
N THR A 66 6.90 4.11 20.32
CA THR A 66 6.96 5.50 19.83
C THR A 66 5.97 5.70 18.71
N VAL A 67 5.34 6.89 18.66
CA VAL A 67 4.43 7.30 17.60
C VAL A 67 4.79 8.71 17.15
N GLN A 68 4.80 8.92 15.84
CA GLN A 68 4.98 10.20 15.19
C GLN A 68 3.78 10.44 14.28
N ARG A 69 3.19 11.62 14.39
CA ARG A 69 2.09 12.08 13.54
C ARG A 69 2.56 13.25 12.70
N CYS A 70 2.18 13.27 11.43
CA CYS A 70 2.43 14.35 10.50
C CYS A 70 1.15 14.62 9.73
N ASP A 71 0.65 15.85 9.76
CA ASP A 71 -0.53 16.25 8.98
C ASP A 71 -0.14 17.45 8.10
N GLU A 72 -0.37 17.35 6.79
CA GLU A 72 -0.19 18.48 5.88
C GLU A 72 -1.41 19.39 5.88
N TYR A 73 -1.14 20.68 5.69
CA TYR A 73 -2.16 21.71 5.55
C TYR A 73 -2.36 22.05 4.08
N GLU A 74 -3.60 22.38 3.71
CA GLU A 74 -3.89 22.89 2.38
C GLU A 74 -3.10 24.19 2.14
N PRO A 75 -2.24 24.26 1.10
CA PRO A 75 -1.44 25.45 0.85
C PRO A 75 -2.30 26.70 0.65
N GLY A 76 -2.07 27.71 1.49
CA GLY A 76 -2.79 28.98 1.45
C GLY A 76 -4.08 29.01 2.29
N SER A 77 -4.39 27.96 3.04
CA SER A 77 -5.50 27.98 4.02
C SER A 77 -5.17 28.87 5.23
N PRO A 78 -6.19 29.34 5.98
CA PRO A 78 -5.98 30.03 7.24
C PRO A 78 -5.14 29.24 8.25
N GLU A 79 -5.39 27.94 8.35
CA GLU A 79 -4.68 27.02 9.27
C GLU A 79 -3.21 26.86 8.87
N ALA A 80 -2.92 26.77 7.57
CA ALA A 80 -1.56 26.75 7.06
C ALA A 80 -0.79 28.05 7.42
N GLN A 81 -1.46 29.19 7.32
CA GLN A 81 -0.86 30.48 7.68
C GLN A 81 -0.63 30.59 9.19
N GLU A 82 -1.60 30.18 10.02
CA GLU A 82 -1.46 30.16 11.48
C GLU A 82 -0.28 29.29 11.93
N TYR A 83 -0.11 28.10 11.31
CA TYR A 83 1.03 27.23 11.58
C TYR A 83 2.37 27.86 11.19
N LEU A 84 2.46 28.47 10.01
CA LEU A 84 3.67 29.17 9.56
C LEU A 84 4.01 30.37 10.45
N ASP A 85 2.99 31.13 10.90
CA ASP A 85 3.15 32.26 11.80
C ASP A 85 3.63 31.80 13.19
N GLN A 86 3.12 30.67 13.69
CA GLN A 86 3.59 30.05 14.93
C GLN A 86 5.06 29.61 14.82
N LEU A 87 5.43 28.88 13.76
CA LEU A 87 6.82 28.48 13.52
C LEU A 87 7.75 29.69 13.41
N ALA A 88 7.33 30.73 12.70
CA ALA A 88 8.09 31.97 12.60
C ALA A 88 8.32 32.61 13.99
N ALA A 89 7.31 32.60 14.85
CA ALA A 89 7.42 33.10 16.21
C ALA A 89 8.34 32.23 17.09
N GLU A 90 8.29 30.91 16.96
CA GLU A 90 9.15 29.97 17.70
C GLU A 90 10.62 30.07 17.27
N MET A 91 10.89 30.18 15.97
CA MET A 91 12.23 30.42 15.45
C MET A 91 12.76 31.78 15.92
N ALA A 92 11.95 32.84 15.83
CA ALA A 92 12.31 34.17 16.35
C ALA A 92 12.57 34.17 17.87
N ALA A 93 11.91 33.30 18.63
CA ALA A 93 12.14 33.14 20.07
C ALA A 93 13.41 32.34 20.40
N THR A 94 13.88 31.50 19.49
CA THR A 94 15.04 30.61 19.67
C THR A 94 16.32 31.22 19.09
N GLU A 95 16.20 32.08 18.09
CA GLU A 95 17.31 32.66 17.34
C GLU A 95 17.71 34.04 17.88
N ALA A 96 18.43 34.05 19.00
CA ALA A 96 19.17 35.22 19.45
C ALA A 96 20.57 35.35 18.80
N GLU A 97 21.06 34.37 18.05
CA GLU A 97 22.48 34.34 17.63
C GLU A 97 22.81 33.82 16.22
N GLU A 98 21.87 33.36 15.38
CA GLU A 98 22.20 32.83 14.05
C GLU A 98 21.71 33.71 12.90
N ALA A 99 22.64 34.10 12.02
CA ALA A 99 22.34 34.88 10.83
C ALA A 99 21.82 33.96 9.72
N ALA A 100 20.55 34.15 9.37
CA ALA A 100 19.76 33.45 8.33
C ALA A 100 19.17 32.09 8.73
N ALA A 101 18.15 32.17 9.60
CA ALA A 101 17.14 31.15 9.76
C ALA A 101 16.51 30.72 8.42
N PRO A 102 16.29 29.42 8.17
CA PRO A 102 15.41 29.01 7.09
C PRO A 102 14.01 29.60 7.29
N SER A 103 13.33 29.97 6.20
CA SER A 103 11.93 30.39 6.28
C SER A 103 11.07 29.21 6.77
N PRO A 104 10.02 29.48 7.56
CA PRO A 104 9.09 28.42 7.97
C PRO A 104 8.49 27.76 6.73
N THR A 105 8.38 26.44 6.76
CA THR A 105 7.79 25.66 5.67
C THR A 105 6.70 24.77 6.24
N LEU A 106 5.69 24.47 5.43
CA LEU A 106 4.66 23.51 5.79
C LEU A 106 5.28 22.12 5.86
N PRO A 107 4.77 21.23 6.74
CA PRO A 107 5.20 19.84 6.76
C PRO A 107 4.96 19.18 5.40
N GLN A 108 5.81 18.20 5.10
CA GLN A 108 5.68 17.32 3.93
C GLN A 108 5.72 15.89 4.46
N CYS A 109 4.53 15.32 4.62
CA CYS A 109 4.24 14.02 5.20
C CYS A 109 4.11 12.93 4.12
N GLY A 110 3.78 13.32 2.89
CA GLY A 110 3.53 12.40 1.78
C GLY A 110 4.77 11.99 0.98
N SER A 111 4.65 10.91 0.20
CA SER A 111 5.62 10.58 -0.84
C SER A 111 5.59 11.62 -1.97
N PRO A 112 6.71 12.32 -2.25
CA PRO A 112 6.75 13.38 -3.27
C PRO A 112 6.53 12.87 -4.70
N THR A 113 6.40 11.56 -4.88
CA THR A 113 6.20 10.89 -6.18
C THR A 113 4.74 10.73 -6.57
N LEU A 114 3.79 10.89 -5.64
CA LEU A 114 2.37 10.59 -5.90
C LEU A 114 1.61 11.75 -6.55
N GLY A 115 2.11 12.98 -6.45
CA GLY A 115 1.43 14.16 -7.00
C GLY A 115 0.10 14.45 -6.29
N ASP A 116 0.04 14.12 -5.00
CA ASP A 116 -1.07 14.41 -4.10
C ASP A 116 -1.21 15.92 -3.84
N LEU A 117 -2.40 16.31 -3.39
CA LEU A 117 -2.71 17.68 -2.97
C LEU A 117 -2.23 17.94 -1.55
N ARG A 118 -2.36 16.92 -0.69
CA ARG A 118 -1.93 16.89 0.70
C ARG A 118 -1.89 15.45 1.20
N ALA A 119 -1.09 15.22 2.25
CA ALA A 119 -1.01 13.94 2.93
C ALA A 119 -1.09 14.06 4.46
N ALA A 120 -1.46 12.96 5.11
CA ALA A 120 -1.38 12.79 6.55
C ALA A 120 -0.81 11.41 6.87
N SER A 121 -0.06 11.29 7.96
CA SER A 121 0.56 10.03 8.35
C SER A 121 0.68 9.85 9.85
N VAL A 122 0.57 8.59 10.27
CA VAL A 122 0.99 8.13 11.59
C VAL A 122 1.99 7.00 11.40
N ALA A 123 3.15 7.13 12.03
CA ALA A 123 4.23 6.15 11.99
C ALA A 123 4.65 5.77 13.40
N GLY A 124 5.01 4.51 13.62
CA GLY A 124 5.39 4.02 14.94
C GLY A 124 6.34 2.85 14.90
N HIS A 125 7.08 2.71 15.99
CA HIS A 125 8.02 1.63 16.21
C HIS A 125 7.64 0.84 17.46
N ALA A 126 7.88 -0.47 17.41
CA ALA A 126 7.66 -1.36 18.54
C ALA A 126 8.64 -1.13 19.71
N PHE A 127 9.65 -0.27 19.55
CA PHE A 127 10.69 0.02 20.53
C PHE A 127 10.95 1.53 20.65
N ALA A 128 11.47 1.96 21.81
CA ALA A 128 11.91 3.34 22.02
C ALA A 128 13.32 3.55 21.48
N VAL A 129 13.65 4.81 21.15
CA VAL A 129 14.98 5.18 20.67
C VAL A 129 16.03 4.88 21.75
N GLY A 130 17.01 4.07 21.41
CA GLY A 130 18.11 3.69 22.30
C GLY A 130 17.89 2.40 23.09
N ASP A 131 16.70 1.79 23.00
CA ASP A 131 16.44 0.50 23.64
C ASP A 131 16.98 -0.67 22.79
N PRO A 132 17.50 -1.73 23.44
CA PRO A 132 17.89 -2.94 22.73
C PRO A 132 16.66 -3.63 22.13
N VAL A 133 16.72 -3.92 20.84
CA VAL A 133 15.63 -4.59 20.11
C VAL A 133 15.77 -6.11 20.23
N ALA A 134 14.77 -6.77 20.81
CA ALA A 134 14.68 -8.22 20.82
C ALA A 134 13.93 -8.70 19.57
N LEU A 135 14.64 -9.39 18.68
CA LEU A 135 14.05 -10.02 17.49
C LEU A 135 13.74 -11.51 17.79
N PRO A 136 12.66 -12.10 17.23
CA PRO A 136 11.73 -11.50 16.29
C PRO A 136 10.70 -10.55 16.94
N VAL A 137 10.27 -9.51 16.21
CA VAL A 137 9.20 -8.59 16.61
C VAL A 137 7.89 -8.98 15.93
N ALA A 138 6.95 -9.49 16.72
CA ALA A 138 5.62 -9.85 16.23
C ALA A 138 4.87 -8.62 15.69
N GLY A 139 4.34 -8.70 14.46
CA GLY A 139 3.54 -7.64 13.85
C GLY A 139 4.33 -6.46 13.27
N GLY A 140 5.63 -6.63 13.06
CA GLY A 140 6.52 -5.64 12.47
C GLY A 140 7.25 -4.77 13.50
N ALA A 141 8.52 -4.51 13.23
CA ALA A 141 9.38 -3.60 13.98
C ALA A 141 8.96 -2.12 13.81
N ALA A 142 8.47 -1.78 12.62
CA ALA A 142 7.97 -0.44 12.29
C ALA A 142 6.70 -0.54 11.43
N ARG A 143 5.83 0.45 11.59
CA ARG A 143 4.59 0.58 10.81
C ARG A 143 4.31 2.04 10.51
N ALA A 144 3.78 2.31 9.32
CA ALA A 144 3.22 3.60 8.97
C ALA A 144 1.87 3.43 8.27
N VAL A 145 0.95 4.35 8.53
CA VAL A 145 -0.29 4.51 7.77
C VAL A 145 -0.30 5.93 7.24
N GLU A 146 -0.38 6.06 5.93
CA GLU A 146 -0.36 7.32 5.20
C GLU A 146 -1.65 7.43 4.40
N VAL A 147 -2.19 8.64 4.33
CA VAL A 147 -3.40 9.00 3.59
C VAL A 147 -3.05 10.16 2.69
N TYR A 148 -3.47 10.07 1.44
CA TYR A 148 -3.19 11.04 0.40
C TYR A 148 -4.52 11.52 -0.19
N GLU A 149 -4.69 12.83 -0.28
CA GLU A 149 -5.75 13.43 -1.08
C GLU A 149 -5.27 13.63 -2.52
N MET A 150 -5.99 13.03 -3.46
CA MET A 150 -5.74 13.16 -4.89
C MET A 150 -6.72 14.15 -5.50
N SER A 151 -6.44 14.63 -6.72
CA SER A 151 -7.32 15.58 -7.42
C SER A 151 -8.74 15.05 -7.63
N ASP A 152 -8.87 13.74 -7.83
CA ASP A 152 -10.08 13.03 -8.15
C ASP A 152 -9.86 11.50 -8.03
N ALA A 153 -10.92 10.73 -8.26
CA ALA A 153 -10.87 9.28 -8.11
C ALA A 153 -10.05 8.56 -9.20
N ASP A 154 -9.98 9.11 -10.41
CA ASP A 154 -9.20 8.50 -11.50
C ASP A 154 -7.69 8.67 -11.20
N SER A 155 -7.29 9.82 -10.65
CA SER A 155 -5.93 10.06 -10.17
C SER A 155 -5.56 9.11 -9.02
N ALA A 156 -6.45 8.88 -8.05
CA ALA A 156 -6.22 7.93 -6.96
C ALA A 156 -6.02 6.49 -7.46
N GLN A 157 -6.89 6.02 -8.36
CA GLN A 157 -6.74 4.70 -8.97
C GLN A 157 -5.45 4.58 -9.78
N THR A 158 -5.09 5.63 -10.53
CA THR A 158 -3.86 5.66 -11.32
C THR A 158 -2.62 5.58 -10.45
N ALA A 159 -2.60 6.29 -9.31
CA ALA A 159 -1.52 6.23 -8.35
C ALA A 159 -1.32 4.81 -7.81
N VAL A 160 -2.39 4.17 -7.31
CA VAL A 160 -2.33 2.78 -6.81
C VAL A 160 -1.93 1.79 -7.90
N ALA A 161 -2.46 1.95 -9.11
CA ALA A 161 -2.10 1.08 -10.25
C ALA A 161 -0.64 1.25 -10.67
N THR A 162 -0.07 2.45 -10.54
CA THR A 162 1.34 2.73 -10.85
C THR A 162 2.25 2.05 -9.84
N GLU A 163 1.94 2.16 -8.55
CA GLU A 163 2.69 1.48 -7.49
C GLU A 163 2.56 -0.05 -7.63
N ALA A 164 1.35 -0.56 -7.87
CA ALA A 164 1.11 -1.98 -8.10
C ALA A 164 1.78 -2.52 -9.38
N ALA A 165 2.11 -1.67 -10.35
CA ALA A 165 2.85 -2.11 -11.53
C ALA A 165 4.31 -2.49 -11.20
N ASP A 166 4.82 -2.12 -10.02
CA ASP A 166 6.19 -2.42 -9.55
C ASP A 166 7.25 -2.15 -10.61
N LEU A 167 7.20 -0.95 -11.22
CA LEU A 167 8.04 -0.61 -12.38
C LEU A 167 9.55 -0.70 -12.08
N ASP A 168 9.93 -0.50 -10.82
CA ASP A 168 11.31 -0.62 -10.35
C ASP A 168 11.73 -2.06 -10.03
N GLY A 169 10.79 -3.02 -10.08
CA GLY A 169 11.00 -4.42 -9.74
C GLY A 169 11.45 -4.60 -8.29
N TRP A 170 10.86 -3.84 -7.37
CA TRP A 170 11.12 -3.91 -5.94
C TRP A 170 10.59 -5.22 -5.36
N ALA A 171 9.37 -5.63 -5.74
CA ALA A 171 8.69 -6.85 -5.31
C ALA A 171 9.05 -8.06 -6.17
N ALA A 172 10.31 -8.16 -6.61
CA ALA A 172 10.82 -9.28 -7.38
C ALA A 172 11.84 -10.11 -6.58
N ASP A 173 11.73 -11.43 -6.69
CA ASP A 173 12.70 -12.37 -6.14
C ASP A 173 14.07 -12.12 -6.79
N LYS A 174 15.11 -12.05 -5.96
CA LYS A 174 16.48 -11.75 -6.37
C LYS A 174 17.47 -12.48 -5.49
N GLU A 175 18.61 -12.87 -6.05
CA GLU A 175 19.73 -13.40 -5.28
C GLU A 175 20.98 -12.57 -5.61
N THR A 176 21.58 -12.00 -4.57
CA THR A 176 22.87 -11.33 -4.68
C THR A 176 23.95 -12.31 -4.29
N PRO A 177 24.90 -12.64 -5.20
CA PRO A 177 26.00 -13.52 -4.85
C PRO A 177 26.90 -12.88 -3.79
N ARG A 178 27.65 -13.72 -3.08
CA ARG A 178 28.70 -13.27 -2.17
C ARG A 178 29.68 -12.34 -2.90
N VAL A 179 30.14 -11.31 -2.20
CA VAL A 179 31.17 -10.38 -2.70
C VAL A 179 32.40 -10.49 -1.81
N ASP A 180 33.53 -10.89 -2.38
CA ASP A 180 34.83 -10.92 -1.70
C ASP A 180 35.53 -9.56 -1.81
N ASN A 181 35.87 -8.96 -0.67
CA ASN A 181 36.61 -7.71 -0.61
C ASN A 181 38.12 -7.96 -0.67
N ALA A 182 38.88 -6.96 -1.15
CA ALA A 182 40.34 -7.06 -1.29
C ALA A 182 41.09 -7.17 0.06
N ASP A 183 40.45 -6.79 1.17
CA ASP A 183 40.98 -6.87 2.53
C ASP A 183 40.77 -8.26 3.19
N GLY A 184 40.17 -9.21 2.47
CA GLY A 184 39.88 -10.56 2.95
C GLY A 184 38.55 -10.70 3.71
N THR A 185 37.76 -9.63 3.83
CA THR A 185 36.36 -9.70 4.29
C THR A 185 35.42 -10.07 3.15
N TYR A 186 34.17 -10.42 3.45
CA TYR A 186 33.15 -10.63 2.43
C TYR A 186 31.79 -10.10 2.86
N LEU A 187 30.96 -9.74 1.87
CA LEU A 187 29.54 -9.54 2.06
C LEU A 187 28.82 -10.89 1.87
N PRO A 188 27.98 -11.31 2.84
CA PRO A 188 27.25 -12.56 2.74
C PRO A 188 26.32 -12.56 1.52
N ARG A 189 25.92 -13.76 1.09
CA ARG A 189 24.91 -13.91 0.05
C ARG A 189 23.57 -13.40 0.58
N THR A 190 22.86 -12.61 -0.21
CA THR A 190 21.51 -12.15 0.10
C THR A 190 20.50 -12.81 -0.81
N VAL A 191 19.43 -13.35 -0.23
CA VAL A 191 18.29 -13.93 -0.93
C VAL A 191 17.06 -13.09 -0.60
N VAL A 192 16.43 -12.59 -1.66
CA VAL A 192 15.08 -12.03 -1.62
C VAL A 192 14.14 -13.10 -2.12
N SER A 193 13.21 -13.49 -1.26
CA SER A 193 12.22 -14.55 -1.49
C SER A 193 10.82 -14.07 -1.14
N ALA A 194 9.80 -14.75 -1.68
CA ALA A 194 8.40 -14.41 -1.42
C ALA A 194 8.08 -12.93 -1.72
N ALA A 195 8.85 -12.34 -2.65
CA ALA A 195 8.60 -11.02 -3.15
C ALA A 195 7.52 -11.10 -4.23
N GLY A 196 6.55 -10.20 -4.17
CA GLY A 196 5.48 -10.22 -5.14
C GLY A 196 4.49 -9.09 -4.96
N VAL A 197 3.66 -8.97 -5.99
CA VAL A 197 2.52 -8.05 -6.02
C VAL A 197 1.25 -8.90 -6.02
N GLY A 198 0.30 -8.58 -5.15
CA GLY A 198 -0.99 -9.25 -5.08
C GLY A 198 -2.13 -8.27 -4.86
N GLU A 199 -3.25 -8.46 -5.58
CA GLU A 199 -4.52 -7.81 -5.24
C GLU A 199 -5.02 -8.37 -3.91
N VAL A 200 -5.56 -7.51 -3.04
CA VAL A 200 -6.08 -7.88 -1.72
C VAL A 200 -7.51 -7.40 -1.55
N ASP A 201 -8.30 -8.17 -0.80
CA ASP A 201 -9.69 -7.83 -0.49
C ASP A 201 -9.73 -6.83 0.67
N LEU A 202 -10.13 -5.60 0.37
CA LEU A 202 -10.39 -4.54 1.34
C LEU A 202 -11.75 -3.93 0.99
N PRO A 203 -12.83 -4.21 1.76
CA PRO A 203 -14.20 -3.90 1.35
C PRO A 203 -14.42 -2.45 0.95
N GLY A 204 -14.85 -2.22 -0.29
CA GLY A 204 -15.11 -0.87 -0.82
C GLY A 204 -13.87 -0.13 -1.35
N TRP A 205 -12.70 -0.77 -1.33
CA TRP A 205 -11.44 -0.22 -1.81
C TRP A 205 -10.85 -1.07 -2.93
N THR A 206 -10.15 -0.44 -3.86
CA THR A 206 -9.26 -1.15 -4.79
C THR A 206 -7.89 -1.22 -4.16
N ALA A 207 -7.40 -2.40 -3.80
CA ALA A 207 -6.19 -2.54 -2.99
C ALA A 207 -5.21 -3.59 -3.52
N TRP A 208 -3.92 -3.27 -3.40
CA TRP A 208 -2.80 -4.10 -3.80
C TRP A 208 -1.75 -4.11 -2.70
N VAL A 209 -1.06 -5.23 -2.53
CA VAL A 209 0.08 -5.35 -1.63
C VAL A 209 1.31 -5.76 -2.40
N LEU A 210 2.40 -5.02 -2.18
CA LEU A 210 3.74 -5.39 -2.59
C LEU A 210 4.46 -5.94 -1.37
N SER A 211 5.13 -7.08 -1.50
CA SER A 211 5.86 -7.70 -0.39
C SER A 211 7.27 -8.08 -0.78
N ARG A 212 8.12 -8.23 0.24
CA ARG A 212 9.50 -8.69 0.10
C ARG A 212 10.01 -9.29 1.40
N ASP A 213 10.49 -10.52 1.36
CA ASP A 213 11.27 -11.11 2.45
C ASP A 213 12.73 -11.24 2.02
N GLU A 214 13.65 -10.83 2.87
CA GLU A 214 15.09 -10.81 2.63
C GLU A 214 15.83 -11.55 3.74
N ALA A 215 16.76 -12.42 3.37
CA ALA A 215 17.63 -13.13 4.30
C ALA A 215 19.07 -13.14 3.78
N SER A 216 20.04 -13.02 4.68
CA SER A 216 21.46 -13.10 4.35
C SER A 216 22.11 -14.34 4.97
N PHE A 217 23.00 -15.01 4.24
CA PHE A 217 23.58 -16.29 4.64
C PHE A 217 25.12 -16.30 4.57
N GLN A 218 25.75 -16.98 5.54
CA GLN A 218 27.16 -17.32 5.56
C GLN A 218 27.45 -18.55 4.66
N ASP A 219 28.73 -18.88 4.49
CA ASP A 219 29.18 -20.04 3.68
C ASP A 219 28.65 -21.40 4.18
N ASP A 220 28.40 -21.52 5.49
CA ASP A 220 27.84 -22.73 6.10
C ASP A 220 26.31 -22.79 6.04
N GLY A 221 25.67 -21.80 5.40
CA GLY A 221 24.23 -21.66 5.29
C GLY A 221 23.55 -21.11 6.55
N SER A 222 24.30 -20.73 7.60
CA SER A 222 23.74 -20.03 8.76
C SER A 222 23.36 -18.59 8.39
N ALA A 223 22.39 -18.02 9.12
CA ALA A 223 21.99 -16.63 8.91
C ALA A 223 23.15 -15.68 9.26
N ALA A 224 23.53 -14.84 8.31
CA ALA A 224 24.56 -13.83 8.48
C ALA A 224 24.02 -12.54 9.14
N ALA A 225 22.72 -12.29 8.97
CA ALA A 225 21.99 -11.22 9.60
C ALA A 225 20.57 -11.71 9.91
N ASN A 226 19.86 -10.98 10.77
CA ASN A 226 18.45 -11.24 11.00
C ASN A 226 17.68 -11.04 9.68
N PRO A 227 16.70 -11.91 9.38
CA PRO A 227 15.86 -11.73 8.22
C PRO A 227 15.08 -10.41 8.34
N TYR A 228 14.73 -9.88 7.19
CA TYR A 228 14.00 -8.64 7.00
C TYR A 228 12.75 -8.95 6.18
N CYS A 229 11.60 -8.44 6.57
CA CYS A 229 10.39 -8.53 5.78
C CYS A 229 9.73 -7.16 5.67
N THR A 230 9.14 -6.88 4.52
CA THR A 230 8.47 -5.61 4.27
C THR A 230 7.26 -5.79 3.39
N ALA A 231 6.24 -4.98 3.63
CA ALA A 231 5.05 -4.92 2.82
C ALA A 231 4.57 -3.48 2.69
N PHE A 232 4.16 -3.12 1.47
CA PHE A 232 3.47 -1.89 1.14
C PHE A 232 2.09 -2.24 0.60
N LEU A 233 1.05 -1.96 1.37
CA LEU A 233 -0.33 -2.05 0.90
C LEU A 233 -0.76 -0.67 0.41
N TRP A 234 -1.26 -0.60 -0.81
CA TRP A 234 -1.82 0.59 -1.44
C TRP A 234 -3.30 0.36 -1.71
N ALA A 235 -4.15 1.30 -1.33
CA ALA A 235 -5.58 1.21 -1.54
C ALA A 235 -6.14 2.56 -2.03
N ALA A 236 -7.13 2.51 -2.94
CA ALA A 236 -7.84 3.70 -3.43
C ALA A 236 -9.36 3.56 -3.28
N ARG A 237 -10.00 4.65 -2.86
CA ARG A 237 -11.45 4.85 -2.84
C ARG A 237 -11.73 6.35 -2.94
N ASP A 238 -12.73 6.73 -3.72
CA ASP A 238 -13.01 8.14 -4.01
C ASP A 238 -11.71 8.85 -4.44
N SER A 239 -11.45 10.08 -3.96
CA SER A 239 -10.20 10.80 -4.23
C SER A 239 -9.08 10.50 -3.22
N LEU A 240 -9.17 9.39 -2.47
CA LEU A 240 -8.21 9.06 -1.42
C LEU A 240 -7.33 7.87 -1.81
N VAL A 241 -6.06 7.96 -1.47
CA VAL A 241 -5.12 6.82 -1.47
C VAL A 241 -4.65 6.57 -0.05
N ILE A 242 -4.66 5.31 0.38
CA ILE A 242 -4.07 4.87 1.63
C ILE A 242 -2.82 4.06 1.30
N ARG A 243 -1.74 4.30 2.05
CA ARG A 243 -0.58 3.42 2.07
C ARG A 243 -0.35 2.90 3.48
N VAL A 244 -0.29 1.58 3.64
CA VAL A 244 0.18 0.93 4.87
C VAL A 244 1.55 0.34 4.61
N GLN A 245 2.53 0.78 5.38
CA GLN A 245 3.88 0.25 5.37
C GLN A 245 4.10 -0.60 6.61
N VAL A 246 4.60 -1.82 6.43
CA VAL A 246 5.05 -2.68 7.53
C VAL A 246 6.46 -3.13 7.24
N VAL A 247 7.33 -2.95 8.24
CA VAL A 247 8.69 -3.48 8.23
C VAL A 247 8.86 -4.37 9.44
N GLY A 248 9.37 -5.58 9.25
CA GLY A 248 9.58 -6.56 10.31
C GLY A 248 10.77 -7.46 10.03
N ASP A 249 10.84 -8.52 10.84
CA ASP A 249 11.95 -9.48 10.88
C ASP A 249 11.44 -10.94 10.87
N THR A 250 10.15 -11.14 10.63
CA THR A 250 9.52 -12.46 10.55
C THR A 250 8.99 -12.66 9.13
N PRO A 251 9.70 -13.43 8.29
CA PRO A 251 9.27 -13.70 6.90
C PRO A 251 7.82 -14.15 6.80
N GLY A 252 7.10 -13.63 5.81
CA GLY A 252 5.69 -13.92 5.55
C GLY A 252 4.67 -13.22 6.46
N GLN A 253 5.09 -12.43 7.46
CA GLN A 253 4.16 -11.74 8.37
C GLN A 253 3.82 -10.30 7.97
N ALA A 254 4.66 -9.64 7.17
CA ALA A 254 4.48 -8.22 6.84
C ALA A 254 3.16 -7.96 6.09
N VAL A 255 2.81 -8.82 5.12
CA VAL A 255 1.55 -8.70 4.35
C VAL A 255 0.32 -8.85 5.23
N ALA A 256 0.27 -9.89 6.06
CA ALA A 256 -0.86 -10.14 6.95
C ALA A 256 -1.07 -8.97 7.93
N THR A 257 0.05 -8.41 8.42
CA THR A 257 0.04 -7.25 9.30
C THR A 257 -0.45 -5.98 8.57
N ALA A 258 -0.01 -5.76 7.33
CA ALA A 258 -0.43 -4.62 6.54
C ALA A 258 -1.93 -4.67 6.25
N LEU A 259 -2.44 -5.85 5.87
CA LEU A 259 -3.87 -6.07 5.62
C LEU A 259 -4.72 -5.90 6.88
N ASP A 260 -4.30 -6.46 8.03
CA ASP A 260 -4.98 -6.27 9.31
C ASP A 260 -5.05 -4.78 9.69
N THR A 261 -3.96 -4.05 9.50
CA THR A 261 -3.90 -2.61 9.80
C THR A 261 -4.81 -1.82 8.86
N ALA A 262 -4.75 -2.10 7.55
CA ALA A 262 -5.62 -1.45 6.56
C ALA A 262 -7.09 -1.71 6.87
N THR A 263 -7.45 -2.96 7.22
CA THR A 263 -8.82 -3.35 7.60
C THR A 263 -9.28 -2.54 8.80
N ARG A 264 -8.50 -2.51 9.89
CA ARG A 264 -8.84 -1.73 11.09
C ARG A 264 -8.96 -0.24 10.82
N TYR A 265 -8.13 0.31 9.94
CA TYR A 265 -8.22 1.70 9.53
C TYR A 265 -9.50 1.96 8.74
N THR A 266 -9.82 1.14 7.73
CA THR A 266 -11.03 1.31 6.92
C THR A 266 -12.32 1.09 7.72
N GLU A 267 -12.32 0.17 8.69
CA GLU A 267 -13.44 -0.01 9.62
C GLU A 267 -13.69 1.22 10.51
N ALA A 268 -12.68 2.05 10.75
CA ALA A 268 -12.82 3.31 11.49
C ALA A 268 -13.35 4.47 10.62
N LEU A 269 -13.43 4.29 9.31
CA LEU A 269 -13.99 5.27 8.36
C LEU A 269 -15.49 5.11 8.10
N ASP A 270 -16.03 3.93 8.39
CA ASP A 270 -17.45 3.57 8.20
C ASP A 270 -18.29 3.79 9.48
#